data_AF-A0AAV6BKL2-F1
#
_entry.id   AF-A0AAV6BKL2-F1
#
_cell.length_a   1.000
_cell.length_b   1.000
_cell.length_c   1.000
_cell.angle_alpha   90.00
_cell.angle_beta   90.00
_cell.angle_gamma   90.00
#
_symmetry.space_group_name_H-M   'P 1'
#
loop_
_entity.id
_entity.type
_entity.pdbx_description
1 polymer ?
#
loop_
_entity_poly.entity_id
_entity_poly.type
_entity_poly.pdbx_seq_one_letter_code
_entity_poly.pdbx_strand_id
1 'polypeptide(L)'
;MKGFRAGDLCPSFPSPAGDRSLSQPTVDVRAVARILEEIAGLLELKGENPFKVRAYENAARALDGLTEDLGGIIEAGTLTEVHGIGSSIALRIVELWKTGRMVFHEELLQAIPPGYVEMVRIPGLGAKRVRVLGEKLEVTTVAGLKAAAEQGLIRSLKGFGEQSEKKILAGIAILEKGAGRHLAGDVRPLAEELLGKLRETAPVEASEVGGSLRRWLETVKDVDLLVATRKPDKVTKEFLKLLPTADLIGSGDTKTSVRLRTGLAVDLRLVTPEQFPFALHYFTGSVAHNVRVRSRALERGMSLNEYELSGKPHGPIRSEKDLFETLDLEYIEPELREDRGEIEAAEKKALPRLVTMEDMRGILHCHSTYSDGRSSLIEMAEAATAWGAKYLGLSDHSASARYAGGLSEETLRMQWAEIDAWNKKSKTLRILKGA
;
A
#
# COMPACT_ATOMS: atom_id res chain seq x y z
N MET A 1 -41.39 -6.91 71.54
CA MET A 1 -40.48 -5.87 72.09
C MET A 1 -39.15 -5.95 71.34
N LYS A 2 -38.52 -4.80 71.05
CA LYS A 2 -37.06 -4.52 70.80
C LYS A 2 -36.23 -5.54 69.96
N GLY A 3 -35.46 -5.14 68.94
CA GLY A 3 -35.21 -3.80 68.37
C GLY A 3 -34.20 -3.77 67.19
N PHE A 4 -33.98 -2.59 66.60
CA PHE A 4 -32.95 -2.24 65.59
C PHE A 4 -31.54 -2.07 66.22
N ARG A 5 -30.39 -1.88 65.53
CA ARG A 5 -29.96 -1.54 64.13
C ARG A 5 -28.51 -2.11 63.97
N ALA A 6 -27.80 -2.20 62.83
CA ALA A 6 -27.96 -1.88 61.40
C ALA A 6 -27.29 -3.03 60.56
N GLY A 7 -26.69 -2.92 59.35
CA GLY A 7 -26.41 -1.80 58.44
C GLY A 7 -25.59 -2.23 57.18
N ASP A 8 -25.35 -1.26 56.29
CA ASP A 8 -24.53 -1.17 55.06
C ASP A 8 -23.62 -2.32 54.57
N LEU A 9 -23.82 -2.75 53.31
CA LEU A 9 -22.85 -2.68 52.19
C LEU A 9 -23.37 -3.40 50.92
N CYS A 10 -23.88 -2.65 49.93
CA CYS A 10 -23.99 -3.07 48.52
C CYS A 10 -24.18 -1.85 47.61
N PRO A 11 -23.24 -1.53 46.69
CA PRO A 11 -23.48 -0.50 45.69
C PRO A 11 -24.44 -1.01 44.60
N SER A 12 -25.43 -0.18 44.27
CA SER A 12 -26.48 -0.48 43.29
C SER A 12 -25.96 -0.47 41.85
N PHE A 13 -26.28 -1.50 41.08
CA PHE A 13 -26.20 -1.47 39.61
C PHE A 13 -27.25 -0.50 39.04
N PRO A 14 -26.90 0.42 38.12
CA PRO A 14 -27.89 1.13 37.33
C PRO A 14 -28.51 0.20 36.27
N SER A 15 -29.83 0.26 36.14
CA SER A 15 -30.62 -0.54 35.17
C SER A 15 -30.32 -0.15 33.71
N PRO A 16 -30.28 -1.09 32.76
CA PRO A 16 -30.16 -0.76 31.34
C PRO A 16 -31.50 -0.23 30.80
N ALA A 17 -31.55 1.07 30.51
CA ALA A 17 -32.66 1.68 29.77
C ALA A 17 -32.06 2.55 28.66
N GLY A 18 -32.06 2.02 27.42
CA GLY A 18 -31.46 2.73 26.29
C GLY A 18 -30.99 1.89 25.11
N ASP A 19 -31.50 0.67 24.89
CA ASP A 19 -31.23 -0.01 23.62
C ASP A 19 -32.06 0.63 22.50
N ARG A 20 -31.43 1.58 21.80
CA ARG A 20 -31.83 2.11 20.51
C ARG A 20 -30.59 2.37 19.66
N SER A 21 -30.02 1.32 19.09
CA SER A 21 -30.03 1.15 17.63
C SER A 21 -29.08 0.02 17.24
N LEU A 22 -29.61 -0.91 16.43
CA LEU A 22 -28.79 -1.82 15.66
C LEU A 22 -27.98 -0.96 14.67
N SER A 23 -26.66 -0.89 14.88
CA SER A 23 -25.75 -0.13 14.03
C SER A 23 -25.81 -0.66 12.60
N GLN A 24 -26.46 0.11 11.71
CA GLN A 24 -26.43 -0.18 10.28
C GLN A 24 -25.00 0.01 9.74
N PRO A 25 -24.59 -0.71 8.69
CA PRO A 25 -23.28 -0.54 8.08
C PRO A 25 -23.17 0.88 7.50
N THR A 26 -22.44 1.76 8.19
CA THR A 26 -22.20 3.13 7.75
C THR A 26 -21.33 3.13 6.51
N VAL A 27 -21.94 3.39 5.35
CA VAL A 27 -21.24 3.71 4.12
C VAL A 27 -20.44 4.99 4.35
N ASP A 28 -19.13 4.96 4.13
CA ASP A 28 -18.29 6.17 4.24
C ASP A 28 -18.50 7.08 3.01
N VAL A 29 -18.33 8.41 3.17
CA VAL A 29 -18.41 9.38 2.06
C VAL A 29 -17.46 9.02 0.92
N ARG A 30 -16.28 8.44 1.23
CA ARG A 30 -15.32 7.95 0.23
C ARG A 30 -15.78 6.67 -0.47
N ALA A 31 -16.63 5.86 0.16
CA ALA A 31 -17.27 4.73 -0.52
C ALA A 31 -18.33 5.23 -1.52
N VAL A 32 -19.11 6.26 -1.15
CA VAL A 32 -20.04 6.93 -2.06
C VAL A 32 -19.29 7.57 -3.25
N ALA A 33 -18.24 8.35 -2.97
CA ALA A 33 -17.45 9.03 -4.01
C ALA A 33 -16.85 8.03 -5.04
N ARG A 34 -16.26 6.92 -4.57
CA ARG A 34 -15.74 5.84 -5.42
C ARG A 34 -16.82 5.21 -6.29
N ILE A 35 -18.02 4.92 -5.76
CA ILE A 35 -19.10 4.35 -6.55
C ILE A 35 -19.61 5.33 -7.63
N LEU A 36 -19.62 6.65 -7.34
CA LEU A 36 -19.93 7.66 -8.37
C LEU A 36 -18.85 7.74 -9.47
N GLU A 37 -17.57 7.58 -9.11
CA GLU A 37 -16.46 7.50 -10.07
C GLU A 37 -16.54 6.24 -10.93
N GLU A 38 -16.83 5.08 -10.32
CA GLU A 38 -17.09 3.83 -11.03
C GLU A 38 -18.27 3.98 -12.01
N ILE A 39 -19.38 4.59 -11.59
CA ILE A 39 -20.52 4.90 -12.47
C ILE A 39 -20.10 5.81 -13.64
N ALA A 40 -19.25 6.82 -13.44
CA ALA A 40 -18.77 7.66 -14.54
C ALA A 40 -17.99 6.83 -15.57
N GLY A 41 -17.08 5.97 -15.11
CA GLY A 41 -16.32 5.05 -15.97
C GLY A 41 -17.21 4.05 -16.72
N LEU A 42 -18.21 3.49 -16.04
CA LEU A 42 -19.19 2.57 -16.66
C LEU A 42 -20.06 3.30 -17.71
N LEU A 43 -20.51 4.53 -17.43
CA LEU A 43 -21.23 5.34 -18.41
C LEU A 43 -20.36 5.66 -19.64
N GLU A 44 -19.08 5.98 -19.46
CA GLU A 44 -18.15 6.18 -20.57
C GLU A 44 -17.93 4.89 -21.39
N LEU A 45 -17.78 3.74 -20.72
CA LEU A 45 -17.71 2.41 -21.35
C LEU A 45 -18.98 2.03 -22.12
N LYS A 46 -20.15 2.46 -21.65
CA LYS A 46 -21.44 2.28 -22.33
C LYS A 46 -21.65 3.26 -23.49
N GLY A 47 -20.80 4.28 -23.63
CA GLY A 47 -20.94 5.32 -24.65
C GLY A 47 -22.08 6.31 -24.38
N GLU A 48 -22.46 6.47 -23.11
CA GLU A 48 -23.53 7.38 -22.67
C GLU A 48 -23.15 8.87 -22.85
N ASN A 49 -24.15 9.74 -22.67
CA ASN A 49 -23.99 11.17 -22.94
C ASN A 49 -22.83 11.80 -22.13
N PRO A 50 -21.87 12.50 -22.77
CA PRO A 50 -20.73 13.12 -22.07
C PRO A 50 -21.08 14.10 -20.95
N PHE A 51 -22.23 14.79 -21.03
CA PHE A 51 -22.72 15.64 -19.94
C PHE A 51 -23.13 14.81 -18.71
N LYS A 52 -23.67 13.61 -18.94
CA LYS A 52 -24.07 12.66 -17.89
C LYS A 52 -22.85 12.05 -17.22
N VAL A 53 -21.84 11.63 -17.99
CA VAL A 53 -20.52 11.17 -17.46
C VAL A 53 -19.91 12.26 -16.55
N ARG A 54 -19.76 13.48 -17.08
CA ARG A 54 -19.21 14.62 -16.32
C ARG A 54 -19.98 14.96 -15.06
N ALA A 55 -21.30 14.77 -15.04
CA ALA A 55 -22.09 15.00 -13.84
C ALA A 55 -21.71 14.02 -12.71
N TYR A 56 -21.43 12.75 -13.03
CA TYR A 56 -20.91 11.79 -12.05
C TYR A 56 -19.45 12.08 -11.65
N GLU A 57 -18.58 12.44 -12.60
CA GLU A 57 -17.19 12.87 -12.29
C GLU A 57 -17.14 14.11 -11.39
N ASN A 58 -18.07 15.05 -11.57
CA ASN A 58 -18.18 16.26 -10.75
C ASN A 58 -18.74 15.92 -9.35
N ALA A 59 -19.77 15.08 -9.26
CA ALA A 59 -20.35 14.66 -7.98
C ALA A 59 -19.38 13.80 -7.15
N ALA A 60 -18.61 12.91 -7.79
CA ALA A 60 -17.55 12.14 -7.13
C ALA A 60 -16.50 13.08 -6.51
N ARG A 61 -15.99 14.05 -7.28
CA ARG A 61 -15.04 15.06 -6.80
C ARG A 61 -15.61 15.98 -5.71
N ALA A 62 -16.90 16.32 -5.80
CA ALA A 62 -17.58 17.12 -4.78
C ALA A 62 -17.70 16.38 -3.44
N LEU A 63 -17.91 15.06 -3.46
CA LEU A 63 -17.91 14.22 -2.25
C LEU A 63 -16.51 13.90 -1.72
N ASP A 64 -15.52 13.67 -2.59
CA ASP A 64 -14.14 13.40 -2.17
C ASP A 64 -13.48 14.63 -1.51
N GLY A 65 -13.85 15.83 -1.96
CA GLY A 65 -13.47 17.10 -1.34
C GLY A 65 -14.39 17.59 -0.20
N LEU A 66 -15.38 16.80 0.22
CA LEU A 66 -16.35 17.22 1.23
C LEU A 66 -15.74 17.17 2.64
N THR A 67 -15.71 18.31 3.33
CA THR A 67 -15.21 18.45 4.71
C THR A 67 -16.31 18.30 5.77
N GLU A 68 -17.56 18.34 5.36
CA GLU A 68 -18.75 18.26 6.21
C GLU A 68 -19.30 16.83 6.26
N ASP A 69 -20.07 16.49 7.31
CA ASP A 69 -20.68 15.17 7.42
C ASP A 69 -21.78 14.97 6.36
N LEU A 70 -21.56 14.00 5.47
CA LEU A 70 -22.54 13.61 4.46
C LEU A 70 -23.84 13.09 5.09
N GLY A 71 -23.79 12.47 6.27
CA GLY A 71 -24.98 12.03 7.02
C GLY A 71 -25.87 13.21 7.37
N GLY A 72 -25.32 14.20 8.07
CA GLY A 72 -25.99 15.45 8.42
C GLY A 72 -26.53 16.22 7.20
N ILE A 73 -25.78 16.31 6.10
CA ILE A 73 -26.24 16.96 4.85
C ILE A 73 -27.43 16.21 4.24
N ILE A 74 -27.44 14.88 4.29
CA ILE A 74 -28.55 14.05 3.82
C ILE A 74 -29.80 14.20 4.70
N GLU A 75 -29.62 14.29 6.03
CA GLU A 75 -30.72 14.50 6.97
C GLU A 75 -31.31 15.91 6.89
N ALA A 76 -30.47 16.93 6.67
CA ALA A 76 -30.88 18.31 6.43
C ALA A 76 -31.56 18.51 5.06
N GLY A 77 -31.37 17.58 4.12
CA GLY A 77 -31.91 17.65 2.76
C GLY A 77 -31.18 18.62 1.83
N THR A 78 -30.04 19.17 2.25
CA THR A 78 -29.28 20.21 1.54
C THR A 78 -28.27 19.66 0.52
N LEU A 79 -28.27 18.35 0.25
CA LEU A 79 -27.30 17.70 -0.63
C LEU A 79 -27.25 18.28 -2.07
N THR A 80 -28.34 18.88 -2.56
CA THR A 80 -28.37 19.58 -3.87
C THR A 80 -27.75 20.97 -3.87
N GLU A 81 -27.41 21.51 -2.70
CA GLU A 81 -26.69 22.78 -2.54
C GLU A 81 -25.16 22.57 -2.71
N VAL A 82 -24.69 21.33 -2.55
CA VAL A 82 -23.29 20.95 -2.79
C VAL A 82 -22.96 21.10 -4.28
N HIS A 83 -22.01 21.98 -4.58
CA HIS A 83 -21.65 22.31 -5.96
C HIS A 83 -21.17 21.08 -6.74
N GLY A 84 -21.92 20.73 -7.80
CA GLY A 84 -21.66 19.55 -8.63
C GLY A 84 -22.67 18.40 -8.44
N ILE A 85 -23.52 18.45 -7.42
CA ILE A 85 -24.53 17.41 -7.15
C ILE A 85 -25.93 17.90 -7.57
N GLY A 86 -26.40 17.43 -8.73
CA GLY A 86 -27.78 17.66 -9.19
C GLY A 86 -28.79 16.72 -8.53
N SER A 87 -30.08 17.09 -8.55
CA SER A 87 -31.18 16.38 -7.85
C SER A 87 -31.27 14.87 -8.16
N SER A 88 -30.99 14.45 -9.39
CA SER A 88 -31.00 13.03 -9.77
C SER A 88 -29.82 12.23 -9.20
N ILE A 89 -28.68 12.89 -8.96
CA ILE A 89 -27.51 12.28 -8.31
C ILE A 89 -27.70 12.30 -6.79
N ALA A 90 -28.24 13.38 -6.23
CA ALA A 90 -28.57 13.48 -4.80
C ALA A 90 -29.48 12.32 -4.36
N LEU A 91 -30.55 12.00 -5.10
CA LEU A 91 -31.43 10.85 -4.81
C LEU A 91 -30.66 9.52 -4.75
N ARG A 92 -29.68 9.32 -5.63
CA ARG A 92 -28.87 8.09 -5.71
C ARG A 92 -27.81 8.01 -4.62
N ILE A 93 -27.24 9.15 -4.21
CA ILE A 93 -26.38 9.25 -3.03
C ILE A 93 -27.17 8.88 -1.78
N VAL A 94 -28.40 9.39 -1.62
CA VAL A 94 -29.28 9.06 -0.49
C VAL A 94 -29.68 7.57 -0.48
N GLU A 95 -29.97 6.99 -1.64
CA GLU A 95 -30.20 5.54 -1.81
C GLU A 95 -28.99 4.72 -1.33
N LEU A 96 -27.79 5.06 -1.83
CA LEU A 96 -26.54 4.38 -1.49
C LEU A 96 -26.19 4.51 -0.02
N TRP A 97 -26.31 5.71 0.55
CA TRP A 97 -26.04 5.98 1.96
C TRP A 97 -26.95 5.20 2.90
N LYS A 98 -28.25 5.10 2.57
CA LYS A 98 -29.25 4.45 3.44
C LYS A 98 -29.33 2.93 3.28
N THR A 99 -28.90 2.37 2.15
CA THR A 99 -29.11 0.94 1.85
C THR A 99 -27.81 0.16 1.63
N GLY A 100 -26.67 0.84 1.49
CA GLY A 100 -25.41 0.23 1.07
C GLY A 100 -25.37 -0.19 -0.40
N ARG A 101 -26.41 0.12 -1.19
CA ARG A 101 -26.55 -0.29 -2.60
C ARG A 101 -27.11 0.83 -3.45
N MET A 102 -26.87 0.76 -4.77
CA MET A 102 -27.47 1.67 -5.73
C MET A 102 -27.90 0.86 -6.95
N VAL A 103 -29.21 0.77 -7.19
CA VAL A 103 -29.76 -0.06 -8.28
C VAL A 103 -29.15 0.33 -9.63
N PHE A 104 -28.96 1.64 -9.87
CA PHE A 104 -28.35 2.13 -11.10
C PHE A 104 -26.88 1.68 -11.30
N HIS A 105 -26.13 1.45 -10.22
CA HIS A 105 -24.79 0.90 -10.31
C HIS A 105 -24.83 -0.56 -10.74
N GLU A 106 -25.71 -1.35 -10.10
CA GLU A 106 -25.90 -2.78 -10.40
C GLU A 106 -26.39 -2.98 -11.85
N GLU A 107 -27.33 -2.17 -12.34
CA GLU A 107 -27.79 -2.15 -13.74
C GLU A 107 -26.67 -1.84 -14.74
N LEU A 108 -25.77 -0.90 -14.42
CA LEU A 108 -24.63 -0.58 -15.28
C LEU A 108 -23.60 -1.70 -15.33
N LEU A 109 -23.31 -2.34 -14.19
CA LEU A 109 -22.42 -3.50 -14.11
C LEU A 109 -22.95 -4.69 -14.92
N GLN A 110 -24.27 -4.94 -14.89
CA GLN A 110 -24.89 -5.99 -15.71
C GLN A 110 -24.90 -5.66 -17.21
N ALA A 111 -24.96 -4.38 -17.58
CA ALA A 111 -25.03 -3.94 -18.97
C ALA A 111 -23.66 -3.91 -19.70
N ILE A 112 -22.54 -4.12 -19.00
CA ILE A 112 -21.19 -4.00 -19.55
C ILE A 112 -20.48 -5.36 -19.48
N PRO A 113 -19.88 -5.85 -20.59
CA PRO A 113 -19.12 -7.10 -20.56
C PRO A 113 -18.00 -7.03 -19.50
N PRO A 114 -17.87 -8.00 -18.57
CA PRO A 114 -16.88 -7.92 -17.49
C PRO A 114 -15.44 -7.68 -17.96
N GLY A 115 -15.04 -8.27 -19.09
CA GLY A 115 -13.72 -8.06 -19.67
C GLY A 115 -13.47 -6.66 -20.26
N TYR A 116 -14.48 -5.82 -20.48
CA TYR A 116 -14.26 -4.39 -20.78
C TYR A 116 -13.68 -3.66 -19.56
N VAL A 117 -14.15 -4.00 -18.35
CA VAL A 117 -13.62 -3.44 -17.10
C VAL A 117 -12.16 -3.87 -16.90
N GLU A 118 -11.81 -5.10 -17.27
CA GLU A 118 -10.43 -5.58 -17.31
C GLU A 118 -9.59 -4.87 -18.37
N MET A 119 -10.12 -4.66 -19.58
CA MET A 119 -9.40 -3.96 -20.66
C MET A 119 -9.06 -2.52 -20.31
N VAL A 120 -9.89 -1.80 -19.52
CA VAL A 120 -9.56 -0.43 -19.07
C VAL A 120 -8.33 -0.40 -18.16
N ARG A 121 -7.98 -1.52 -17.52
CA ARG A 121 -6.75 -1.65 -16.70
C ARG A 121 -5.49 -1.82 -17.55
N ILE A 122 -5.61 -2.02 -18.87
CA ILE A 122 -4.46 -2.08 -19.79
C ILE A 122 -3.84 -0.67 -19.89
N PRO A 123 -2.56 -0.48 -19.53
CA PRO A 123 -1.92 0.83 -19.56
C PRO A 123 -2.03 1.51 -20.94
N GLY A 124 -2.54 2.73 -20.96
CA GLY A 124 -2.77 3.50 -22.20
C GLY A 124 -4.09 3.21 -22.91
N LEU A 125 -4.99 2.41 -22.34
CA LEU A 125 -6.27 2.03 -22.94
C LEU A 125 -7.50 2.47 -22.12
N GLY A 126 -7.86 3.75 -22.21
CA GLY A 126 -9.07 4.27 -21.55
C GLY A 126 -10.40 3.78 -22.16
N ALA A 127 -11.50 3.92 -21.41
CA ALA A 127 -12.83 3.39 -21.72
C ALA A 127 -13.32 3.68 -23.15
N LYS A 128 -13.15 4.92 -23.65
CA LYS A 128 -13.49 5.26 -25.06
C LYS A 128 -12.78 4.37 -26.09
N ARG A 129 -11.51 4.01 -25.85
CA ARG A 129 -10.72 3.14 -26.75
C ARG A 129 -11.15 1.68 -26.60
N VAL A 130 -11.37 1.21 -25.37
CA VAL A 130 -11.91 -0.13 -25.08
C VAL A 130 -13.23 -0.36 -25.80
N ARG A 131 -14.20 0.56 -25.66
CA ARG A 131 -15.50 0.48 -26.32
C ARG A 131 -15.37 0.37 -27.85
N VAL A 132 -14.57 1.22 -28.48
CA VAL A 132 -14.36 1.18 -29.94
C VAL A 132 -13.70 -0.13 -30.39
N LEU A 133 -12.74 -0.66 -29.64
CA LEU A 133 -12.11 -1.94 -29.97
C LEU A 133 -13.08 -3.11 -29.83
N GLY A 134 -13.79 -3.19 -28.70
CA GLY A 134 -14.75 -4.27 -28.46
C GLY A 134 -15.94 -4.25 -29.42
N GLU A 135 -16.47 -3.07 -29.76
CA GLU A 135 -17.54 -2.92 -30.76
C GLU A 135 -17.08 -3.21 -32.20
N LYS A 136 -15.83 -2.94 -32.57
CA LYS A 136 -15.33 -3.09 -33.94
C LYS A 136 -14.62 -4.39 -34.24
N LEU A 137 -14.17 -5.10 -33.21
CA LEU A 137 -13.47 -6.38 -33.31
C LEU A 137 -14.26 -7.52 -32.65
N GLU A 138 -15.43 -7.21 -32.07
CA GLU A 138 -16.30 -8.15 -31.34
C GLU A 138 -15.60 -8.86 -30.17
N VAL A 139 -14.57 -8.22 -29.59
CA VAL A 139 -13.76 -8.74 -28.48
C VAL A 139 -14.30 -8.28 -27.13
N THR A 140 -14.59 -9.22 -26.23
CA THR A 140 -15.12 -8.95 -24.88
C THR A 140 -14.18 -9.34 -23.74
N THR A 141 -13.00 -9.90 -24.04
CA THR A 141 -12.00 -10.35 -23.06
C THR A 141 -10.59 -9.88 -23.42
N VAL A 142 -9.70 -9.70 -22.42
CA VAL A 142 -8.30 -9.30 -22.63
C VAL A 142 -7.58 -10.27 -23.59
N ALA A 143 -7.84 -11.58 -23.47
CA ALA A 143 -7.29 -12.59 -24.37
C ALA A 143 -7.79 -12.43 -25.83
N GLY A 144 -9.07 -12.10 -26.03
CA GLY A 144 -9.61 -11.80 -27.37
C GLY A 144 -8.97 -10.55 -27.97
N LEU A 145 -8.82 -9.49 -27.17
CA LEU A 145 -8.13 -8.27 -27.61
C LEU A 145 -6.66 -8.51 -27.95
N LYS A 146 -5.96 -9.37 -27.19
CA LYS A 146 -4.60 -9.80 -27.47
C LYS A 146 -4.50 -10.51 -28.83
N ALA A 147 -5.35 -11.51 -29.06
CA ALA A 147 -5.39 -12.24 -30.33
C ALA A 147 -5.65 -11.30 -31.52
N ALA A 148 -6.58 -10.35 -31.38
CA ALA A 148 -6.87 -9.36 -32.42
C ALA A 148 -5.69 -8.39 -32.67
N ALA A 149 -4.91 -8.07 -31.63
CA ALA A 149 -3.71 -7.26 -31.74
C ALA A 149 -2.55 -8.03 -32.40
N GLU A 150 -2.34 -9.30 -32.04
CA GLU A 150 -1.32 -10.18 -32.63
C GLU A 150 -1.60 -10.47 -34.11
N GLN A 151 -2.87 -10.57 -34.49
CA GLN A 151 -3.32 -10.74 -35.89
C GLN A 151 -3.27 -9.44 -36.72
N GLY A 152 -2.90 -8.30 -36.12
CA GLY A 152 -2.83 -7.02 -36.84
C GLY A 152 -4.20 -6.43 -37.20
N LEU A 153 -5.27 -6.82 -36.50
CA LEU A 153 -6.63 -6.28 -36.75
C LEU A 153 -6.79 -4.87 -36.17
N ILE A 154 -6.14 -4.56 -35.04
CA ILE A 154 -6.24 -3.25 -34.37
C ILE A 154 -5.71 -2.12 -35.27
N ARG A 155 -4.56 -2.29 -35.92
CA ARG A 155 -3.92 -1.26 -36.78
C ARG A 155 -4.75 -0.84 -38.01
N SER A 156 -5.83 -1.58 -38.33
CA SER A 156 -6.76 -1.28 -39.41
C SER A 156 -7.84 -0.25 -39.02
N LEU A 157 -8.04 -0.02 -37.72
CA LEU A 157 -9.13 0.81 -37.22
C LEU A 157 -8.76 2.30 -37.19
N LYS A 158 -9.71 3.16 -37.58
CA LYS A 158 -9.54 4.61 -37.54
C LYS A 158 -9.20 5.09 -36.11
N GLY A 159 -7.99 5.64 -35.93
CA GLY A 159 -7.46 6.08 -34.63
C GLY A 159 -6.55 5.07 -33.90
N PHE A 160 -6.28 3.93 -34.53
CA PHE A 160 -5.38 2.89 -34.06
C PHE A 160 -4.40 2.54 -35.19
N GLY A 161 -3.18 3.08 -35.14
CA GLY A 161 -2.09 2.67 -36.03
C GLY A 161 -1.21 1.60 -35.41
N GLU A 162 -0.19 1.14 -36.15
CA GLU A 162 0.77 0.11 -35.71
C GLU A 162 1.44 0.44 -34.36
N GLN A 163 1.77 1.71 -34.11
CA GLN A 163 2.29 2.13 -32.80
C GLN A 163 1.28 1.99 -31.66
N SER A 164 -0.02 2.14 -31.93
CA SER A 164 -1.06 1.91 -30.92
C SER A 164 -1.22 0.42 -30.63
N GLU A 165 -1.15 -0.43 -31.64
CA GLU A 165 -1.25 -1.89 -31.48
C GLU A 165 -0.06 -2.43 -30.68
N LYS A 166 1.17 -1.99 -31.00
CA LYS A 166 2.37 -2.28 -30.20
C LYS A 166 2.25 -1.84 -28.74
N LYS A 167 1.68 -0.65 -28.48
CA LYS A 167 1.41 -0.18 -27.11
C LYS A 167 0.35 -1.01 -26.40
N ILE A 168 -0.69 -1.46 -27.09
CA ILE A 168 -1.74 -2.33 -26.54
C ILE A 168 -1.17 -3.71 -26.18
N LEU A 169 -0.38 -4.32 -27.08
CA LEU A 169 0.31 -5.59 -26.79
C LEU A 169 1.26 -5.48 -25.59
N ALA A 170 2.03 -4.39 -25.50
CA ALA A 170 2.89 -4.13 -24.34
C ALA A 170 2.08 -3.94 -23.05
N GLY A 171 0.97 -3.20 -23.10
CA GLY A 171 0.06 -3.01 -21.97
C GLY A 171 -0.60 -4.31 -21.52
N ILE A 172 -1.01 -5.17 -22.46
CA ILE A 172 -1.55 -6.51 -22.17
C ILE A 172 -0.48 -7.37 -21.51
N ALA A 173 0.74 -7.40 -22.04
CA ALA A 173 1.85 -8.15 -21.45
C ALA A 173 2.21 -7.66 -20.03
N ILE A 174 2.01 -6.37 -19.71
CA ILE A 174 2.14 -5.84 -18.34
C ILE A 174 1.00 -6.35 -17.45
N LEU A 175 -0.24 -6.36 -17.94
CA LEU A 175 -1.40 -6.88 -17.20
C LEU A 175 -1.27 -8.40 -16.93
N GLU A 176 -0.86 -9.18 -17.94
CA GLU A 176 -0.66 -10.64 -17.89
C GLU A 176 0.53 -11.07 -17.03
N LYS A 177 1.65 -10.33 -17.05
CA LYS A 177 2.78 -10.55 -16.11
C LYS A 177 2.46 -10.12 -14.69
N GLY A 178 1.27 -9.57 -14.48
CA GLY A 178 0.82 -8.96 -13.26
C GLY A 178 1.18 -7.48 -13.20
N ALA A 179 0.13 -6.65 -13.25
CA ALA A 179 0.02 -5.50 -12.33
C ALA A 179 -0.22 -5.98 -10.88
N GLY A 180 0.35 -7.13 -10.52
CA GLY A 180 0.19 -7.87 -9.28
C GLY A 180 1.29 -7.48 -8.32
N ARG A 181 0.97 -7.53 -7.02
CA ARG A 181 1.88 -7.05 -5.98
C ARG A 181 3.13 -7.94 -5.93
N HIS A 182 4.30 -7.34 -5.89
CA HIS A 182 5.59 -8.00 -5.72
C HIS A 182 5.85 -8.29 -4.23
N LEU A 183 6.60 -9.34 -3.90
CA LEU A 183 7.02 -9.59 -2.52
C LEU A 183 8.01 -8.51 -2.07
N ALA A 184 7.80 -7.95 -0.88
CA ALA A 184 8.69 -6.91 -0.36
C ALA A 184 10.14 -7.40 -0.17
N GLY A 185 10.33 -8.68 0.16
CA GLY A 185 11.65 -9.30 0.30
C GLY A 185 12.48 -9.33 -1.00
N ASP A 186 11.82 -9.46 -2.16
CA ASP A 186 12.50 -9.45 -3.46
C ASP A 186 12.83 -8.02 -3.93
N VAL A 187 12.03 -7.04 -3.49
CA VAL A 187 12.06 -5.66 -3.99
C VAL A 187 12.88 -4.72 -3.09
N ARG A 188 12.87 -4.94 -1.76
CA ARG A 188 13.61 -4.13 -0.79
C ARG A 188 15.11 -4.01 -1.10
N PRO A 189 15.85 -5.11 -1.38
CA PRO A 189 17.29 -5.01 -1.64
C PRO A 189 17.62 -4.13 -2.84
N LEU A 190 16.79 -4.17 -3.89
CA LEU A 190 16.94 -3.33 -5.07
C LEU A 190 16.69 -1.85 -4.75
N ALA A 191 15.66 -1.53 -3.96
CA ALA A 191 15.37 -0.15 -3.54
C ALA A 191 16.53 0.43 -2.70
N GLU A 192 17.05 -0.36 -1.76
CA GLU A 192 18.16 0.02 -0.88
C GLU A 192 19.49 0.15 -1.65
N GLU A 193 19.77 -0.74 -2.60
CA GLU A 193 20.92 -0.67 -3.51
C GLU A 193 20.88 0.61 -4.38
N LEU A 194 19.71 0.94 -4.95
CA LEU A 194 19.53 2.16 -5.74
C LEU A 194 19.77 3.42 -4.91
N LEU A 195 19.24 3.51 -3.68
CA LEU A 195 19.51 4.63 -2.79
C LEU A 195 20.96 4.67 -2.28
N GLY A 196 21.60 3.52 -2.08
CA GLY A 196 23.03 3.42 -1.78
C GLY A 196 23.87 4.07 -2.89
N LYS A 197 23.71 3.59 -4.13
CA LYS A 197 24.42 4.12 -5.30
C LYS A 197 24.11 5.59 -5.59
N LEU A 198 22.87 6.04 -5.37
CA LEU A 198 22.54 7.47 -5.51
C LEU A 198 23.26 8.34 -4.48
N ARG A 199 23.37 7.90 -3.22
CA ARG A 199 24.15 8.60 -2.18
C ARG A 199 25.64 8.69 -2.52
N GLU A 200 26.20 7.69 -3.19
CA GLU A 200 27.61 7.67 -3.62
C GLU A 200 27.90 8.53 -4.86
N THR A 201 26.98 8.52 -5.84
CA THR A 201 27.24 9.07 -7.19
C THR A 201 26.60 10.44 -7.46
N ALA A 202 25.60 10.85 -6.68
CA ALA A 202 24.78 12.02 -6.93
C ALA A 202 24.75 12.98 -5.71
N PRO A 203 24.40 14.27 -5.90
CA PRO A 203 24.34 15.25 -4.82
C PRO A 203 23.08 15.05 -3.96
N VAL A 204 23.07 13.99 -3.16
CA VAL A 204 22.02 13.62 -2.20
C VAL A 204 22.36 14.16 -0.81
N GLU A 205 21.39 14.79 -0.15
CA GLU A 205 21.55 15.30 1.22
C GLU A 205 20.84 14.40 2.25
N ALA A 206 19.71 13.82 1.87
CA ALA A 206 19.01 12.76 2.58
C ALA A 206 18.28 11.89 1.56
N SER A 207 18.04 10.62 1.89
CA SER A 207 17.26 9.72 1.02
C SER A 207 16.66 8.58 1.82
N GLU A 208 15.45 8.18 1.49
CA GLU A 208 14.76 7.08 2.17
C GLU A 208 13.78 6.37 1.21
N VAL A 209 13.52 5.09 1.46
CA VAL A 209 12.46 4.33 0.79
C VAL A 209 11.11 4.83 1.30
N GLY A 210 10.15 5.06 0.40
CA GLY A 210 8.79 5.47 0.75
C GLY A 210 7.76 4.34 0.64
N GLY A 211 6.49 4.73 0.60
CA GLY A 211 5.36 3.89 0.25
C GLY A 211 5.11 2.72 1.19
N SER A 212 4.41 1.71 0.68
CA SER A 212 4.16 0.45 1.40
C SER A 212 5.43 -0.33 1.74
N LEU A 213 6.53 -0.09 1.03
CA LEU A 213 7.81 -0.74 1.27
C LEU A 213 8.44 -0.23 2.58
N ARG A 214 8.38 1.09 2.86
CA ARG A 214 8.84 1.63 4.15
C ARG A 214 8.03 1.10 5.33
N ARG A 215 6.73 0.89 5.14
CA ARG A 215 5.81 0.35 6.18
C ARG A 215 5.85 -1.17 6.34
N TRP A 216 6.81 -1.85 5.70
CA TRP A 216 7.00 -3.31 5.78
C TRP A 216 5.77 -4.16 5.42
N LEU A 217 4.91 -3.69 4.50
CA LEU A 217 3.87 -4.57 3.96
C LEU A 217 4.50 -5.75 3.23
N GLU A 218 3.90 -6.94 3.37
CA GLU A 218 4.41 -8.20 2.81
C GLU A 218 4.53 -8.16 1.28
N THR A 219 3.68 -7.37 0.64
CA THR A 219 3.67 -7.16 -0.81
C THR A 219 3.48 -5.68 -1.19
N VAL A 220 4.05 -5.25 -2.31
CA VAL A 220 4.09 -3.86 -2.79
C VAL A 220 3.71 -3.77 -4.27
N LYS A 221 3.16 -2.63 -4.72
CA LYS A 221 2.84 -2.43 -6.16
C LYS A 221 4.03 -1.83 -6.94
N ASP A 222 4.82 -1.02 -6.25
CA ASP A 222 5.80 -0.09 -6.76
C ASP A 222 6.85 0.19 -5.67
N VAL A 223 7.89 0.93 -6.05
CA VAL A 223 8.92 1.46 -5.14
C VAL A 223 8.91 2.98 -5.24
N ASP A 224 8.53 3.67 -4.15
CA ASP A 224 8.83 5.10 -3.98
C ASP A 224 10.25 5.26 -3.42
N LEU A 225 11.09 6.05 -4.09
CA LEU A 225 12.40 6.46 -3.63
C LEU A 225 12.37 7.98 -3.40
N LEU A 226 12.55 8.42 -2.15
CA LEU A 226 12.58 9.84 -1.82
C LEU A 226 14.03 10.31 -1.67
N VAL A 227 14.34 11.46 -2.28
CA VAL A 227 15.66 12.07 -2.23
C VAL A 227 15.55 13.58 -2.00
N ALA A 228 16.19 14.05 -0.93
CA ALA A 228 16.45 15.46 -0.70
C ALA A 228 17.68 15.92 -1.49
N THR A 229 17.52 16.95 -2.31
CA THR A 229 18.63 17.54 -3.08
C THR A 229 18.33 18.99 -3.49
N ARG A 230 19.39 19.79 -3.63
CA ARG A 230 19.33 21.10 -4.32
C ARG A 230 19.79 21.04 -5.79
N LYS A 231 19.96 19.84 -6.36
CA LYS A 231 20.45 19.60 -7.74
C LYS A 231 19.68 18.44 -8.41
N PRO A 232 18.35 18.54 -8.58
CA PRO A 232 17.47 17.45 -9.04
C PRO A 232 17.93 16.84 -10.38
N ASP A 233 18.29 17.64 -11.38
CA ASP A 233 18.76 17.18 -12.69
C ASP A 233 19.92 16.17 -12.60
N LYS A 234 20.84 16.39 -11.65
CA LYS A 234 21.99 15.51 -11.46
C LYS A 234 21.56 14.17 -10.87
N VAL A 235 20.67 14.18 -9.88
CA VAL A 235 20.13 12.94 -9.28
C VAL A 235 19.33 12.15 -10.31
N THR A 236 18.42 12.80 -11.05
CA THR A 236 17.66 12.17 -12.14
C THR A 236 18.57 11.53 -13.18
N LYS A 237 19.64 12.24 -13.58
CA LYS A 237 20.61 11.73 -14.57
C LYS A 237 21.34 10.49 -14.08
N GLU A 238 21.80 10.44 -12.82
CA GLU A 238 22.46 9.25 -12.28
C GLU A 238 21.46 8.10 -12.06
N PHE A 239 20.25 8.38 -11.57
CA PHE A 239 19.18 7.37 -11.43
C PHE A 239 18.87 6.64 -12.74
N LEU A 240 18.72 7.38 -13.85
CA LEU A 240 18.47 6.78 -15.16
C LEU A 240 19.66 5.96 -15.69
N LYS A 241 20.91 6.28 -15.31
CA LYS A 241 22.08 5.45 -15.64
C LYS A 241 22.14 4.15 -14.83
N LEU A 242 21.63 4.14 -13.59
CA LEU A 242 21.56 2.93 -12.76
C LEU A 242 20.56 1.91 -13.33
N LEU A 243 19.58 2.37 -14.11
CA LEU A 243 18.51 1.56 -14.68
C LEU A 243 18.49 1.62 -16.24
N PRO A 244 19.59 1.29 -16.93
CA PRO A 244 19.76 1.55 -18.37
C PRO A 244 18.89 0.65 -19.27
N THR A 245 18.13 -0.28 -18.70
CA THR A 245 17.23 -1.20 -19.41
C THR A 245 15.76 -1.04 -19.01
N ALA A 246 15.44 -0.02 -18.21
CA ALA A 246 14.08 0.32 -17.79
C ALA A 246 13.40 1.22 -18.81
N ASP A 247 12.09 1.04 -18.98
CA ASP A 247 11.25 1.90 -19.81
C ASP A 247 10.91 3.19 -19.02
N LEU A 248 11.23 4.35 -19.59
CA LEU A 248 10.86 5.63 -19.00
C LEU A 248 9.34 5.86 -19.14
N ILE A 249 8.62 5.95 -18.02
CA ILE A 249 7.19 6.26 -17.99
C ILE A 249 6.99 7.77 -18.09
N GLY A 250 7.80 8.55 -17.37
CA GLY A 250 7.80 10.01 -17.39
C GLY A 250 8.88 10.59 -16.49
N SER A 251 9.33 11.82 -16.80
CA SER A 251 10.34 12.54 -16.03
C SER A 251 10.02 14.03 -16.03
N GLY A 252 10.19 14.66 -14.87
CA GLY A 252 10.08 16.09 -14.64
C GLY A 252 10.78 16.47 -13.33
N ASP A 253 10.79 17.77 -13.04
CA ASP A 253 11.70 18.39 -12.05
C ASP A 253 11.62 17.78 -10.64
N THR A 254 10.44 17.32 -10.22
CA THR A 254 10.17 16.75 -8.89
C THR A 254 9.92 15.23 -8.89
N LYS A 255 9.77 14.60 -10.07
CA LYS A 255 9.47 13.16 -10.16
C LYS A 255 9.99 12.52 -11.45
N THR A 256 10.62 11.35 -11.32
CA THR A 256 10.92 10.47 -12.45
C THR A 256 10.41 9.06 -12.19
N SER A 257 9.60 8.54 -13.11
CA SER A 257 8.96 7.23 -13.05
C SER A 257 9.50 6.32 -14.14
N VAL A 258 10.00 5.14 -13.78
CA VAL A 258 10.48 4.11 -14.71
C VAL A 258 9.81 2.76 -14.45
N ARG A 259 9.76 1.90 -15.47
CA ARG A 259 9.32 0.51 -15.37
C ARG A 259 10.47 -0.43 -15.68
N LEU A 260 10.75 -1.36 -14.77
CA LEU A 260 11.75 -2.39 -14.99
C LEU A 260 11.22 -3.49 -15.90
N ARG A 261 12.11 -4.28 -16.51
CA ARG A 261 11.73 -5.46 -17.33
C ARG A 261 10.91 -6.51 -16.58
N THR A 262 10.97 -6.51 -15.25
CA THR A 262 10.16 -7.34 -14.35
C THR A 262 8.71 -6.88 -14.22
N GLY A 263 8.35 -5.71 -14.75
CA GLY A 263 7.04 -5.06 -14.59
C GLY A 263 6.99 -4.04 -13.45
N LEU A 264 7.88 -4.16 -12.47
CA LEU A 264 7.96 -3.28 -11.29
C LEU A 264 8.12 -1.81 -11.71
N ALA A 265 7.27 -0.94 -11.16
CA ALA A 265 7.42 0.50 -11.27
C ALA A 265 8.32 1.05 -10.14
N VAL A 266 9.22 1.97 -10.49
CA VAL A 266 10.11 2.66 -9.55
C VAL A 266 9.96 4.16 -9.77
N ASP A 267 9.56 4.86 -8.72
CA ASP A 267 9.28 6.29 -8.69
C ASP A 267 10.35 7.02 -7.85
N LEU A 268 11.23 7.77 -8.51
CA LEU A 268 12.12 8.73 -7.85
C LEU A 268 11.36 10.04 -7.59
N ARG A 269 11.33 10.50 -6.35
CA ARG A 269 10.75 11.77 -5.90
C ARG A 269 11.85 12.68 -5.36
N LEU A 270 11.87 13.92 -5.83
CA LEU A 270 12.91 14.90 -5.55
C LEU A 270 12.28 16.11 -4.85
N VAL A 271 12.84 16.44 -3.68
CA VAL A 271 12.39 17.53 -2.82
C VAL A 271 13.59 18.29 -2.26
N THR A 272 13.39 19.49 -1.71
CA THR A 272 14.48 20.17 -0.99
C THR A 272 14.70 19.53 0.39
N PRO A 273 15.89 19.72 1.02
CA PRO A 273 16.14 19.23 2.38
C PRO A 273 15.15 19.75 3.43
N GLU A 274 14.62 20.95 3.24
CA GLU A 274 13.64 21.58 4.13
C GLU A 274 12.24 20.94 3.98
N GLN A 275 11.91 20.45 2.78
CA GLN A 275 10.66 19.75 2.47
C GLN A 275 10.69 18.26 2.86
N PHE A 276 11.89 17.67 2.98
CA PHE A 276 12.08 16.23 3.14
C PHE A 276 11.30 15.59 4.30
N PRO A 277 11.18 16.20 5.51
CA PRO A 277 10.38 15.62 6.60
C PRO A 277 8.90 15.43 6.24
N PHE A 278 8.30 16.44 5.59
CA PHE A 278 6.90 16.44 5.21
C PHE A 278 6.64 15.48 4.05
N ALA A 279 7.54 15.48 3.05
CA ALA A 279 7.50 14.56 1.92
C ALA A 279 7.66 13.11 2.39
N LEU A 280 8.60 12.84 3.31
CA LEU A 280 8.83 11.51 3.86
C LEU A 280 7.60 10.98 4.60
N HIS A 281 7.00 11.78 5.48
CA HIS A 281 5.72 11.43 6.11
C HIS A 281 4.65 11.14 5.05
N TYR A 282 4.42 12.09 4.13
CA TYR A 282 3.36 12.01 3.13
C TYR A 282 3.50 10.79 2.21
N PHE A 283 4.67 10.54 1.63
CA PHE A 283 4.87 9.41 0.73
C PHE A 283 5.12 8.08 1.47
N THR A 284 5.43 8.09 2.77
CA THR A 284 5.34 6.86 3.59
C THR A 284 3.89 6.41 3.72
N GLY A 285 2.98 7.35 3.99
CA GLY A 285 1.57 7.04 4.26
C GLY A 285 1.40 6.21 5.54
N SER A 286 0.36 5.36 5.64
CA SER A 286 -0.69 5.11 4.65
C SER A 286 -1.55 6.35 4.33
N VAL A 287 -2.42 6.25 3.31
CA VAL A 287 -3.38 7.33 3.00
C VAL A 287 -4.31 7.61 4.18
N ALA A 288 -4.72 6.57 4.91
CA ALA A 288 -5.56 6.70 6.10
C ALA A 288 -4.81 7.43 7.23
N HIS A 289 -3.59 7.00 7.54
CA HIS A 289 -2.71 7.67 8.50
C HIS A 289 -2.50 9.15 8.16
N ASN A 290 -2.16 9.47 6.91
CA ASN A 290 -2.00 10.85 6.44
C ASN A 290 -3.27 11.68 6.59
N VAL A 291 -4.46 11.09 6.47
CA VAL A 291 -5.73 11.79 6.75
C VAL A 291 -5.79 12.13 8.24
N ARG A 292 -5.59 11.18 9.14
CA ARG A 292 -5.64 11.40 10.59
C ARG A 292 -4.68 12.50 11.05
N VAL A 293 -3.42 12.45 10.60
CA VAL A 293 -2.40 13.45 10.96
C VAL A 293 -2.73 14.84 10.40
N ARG A 294 -3.31 14.94 9.19
CA ARG A 294 -3.77 16.22 8.62
C ARG A 294 -4.99 16.79 9.36
N SER A 295 -5.99 15.97 9.70
CA SER A 295 -7.13 16.38 10.53
C SER A 295 -6.65 16.94 11.87
N ARG A 296 -5.69 16.26 12.51
CA ARG A 296 -5.06 16.69 13.76
C ARG A 296 -4.31 18.03 13.65
N ALA A 297 -3.67 18.29 12.51
CA ALA A 297 -3.04 19.58 12.24
C ALA A 297 -4.09 20.71 12.14
N LEU A 298 -5.20 20.46 11.43
CA LEU A 298 -6.31 21.41 11.30
C LEU A 298 -6.94 21.76 12.65
N GLU A 299 -7.15 20.76 13.53
CA GLU A 299 -7.60 20.95 14.92
C GLU A 299 -6.66 21.85 15.75
N ARG A 300 -5.38 21.98 15.34
CA ARG A 300 -4.36 22.82 15.99
C ARG A 300 -4.19 24.20 15.35
N GLY A 301 -4.99 24.53 14.35
CA GLY A 301 -4.85 25.75 13.55
C GLY A 301 -3.64 25.71 12.62
N MET A 302 -3.27 24.52 12.14
CA MET A 302 -2.17 24.28 11.20
C MET A 302 -2.68 23.53 9.97
N SER A 303 -1.93 23.56 8.87
CA SER A 303 -2.23 22.82 7.64
C SER A 303 -1.00 22.05 7.20
N LEU A 304 -1.10 20.72 7.09
CA LEU A 304 -0.02 19.84 6.68
C LEU A 304 -0.22 19.37 5.23
N ASN A 305 0.78 19.58 4.39
CA ASN A 305 0.87 19.03 3.03
C ASN A 305 2.20 18.25 2.86
N GLU A 306 2.52 17.85 1.63
CA GLU A 306 3.72 17.07 1.31
C GLU A 306 5.04 17.88 1.28
N TYR A 307 4.98 19.20 1.48
CA TYR A 307 6.13 20.12 1.43
C TYR A 307 6.34 20.94 2.70
N GLU A 308 5.30 21.19 3.48
CA GLU A 308 5.33 22.03 4.69
C GLU A 308 4.21 21.73 5.69
N LEU A 309 4.40 22.23 6.91
CA LEU A 309 3.35 22.54 7.88
C LEU A 309 3.24 24.07 7.95
N SER A 310 2.03 24.60 7.79
CA SER A 310 1.77 26.05 7.80
C SER A 310 0.63 26.42 8.76
N GLY A 311 0.38 27.71 8.99
CA GLY A 311 -0.63 28.21 9.92
C GLY A 311 -0.04 28.73 11.23
N LYS A 312 -0.45 28.18 12.37
CA LYS A 312 0.04 28.59 13.71
C LYS A 312 1.57 28.48 13.81
N PRO A 313 2.29 29.49 14.37
CA PRO A 313 3.73 29.43 14.54
C PRO A 313 4.20 28.21 15.35
N HIS A 314 5.23 27.53 14.83
CA HIS A 314 5.89 26.38 15.45
C HIS A 314 7.41 26.45 15.29
N GLY A 315 8.13 25.53 15.92
CA GLY A 315 9.59 25.39 15.77
C GLY A 315 10.02 24.87 14.39
N PRO A 316 11.32 24.92 14.07
CA PRO A 316 11.83 24.37 12.81
C PRO A 316 11.73 22.83 12.80
N ILE A 317 10.97 22.29 11.85
CA ILE A 317 10.84 20.85 11.62
C ILE A 317 11.99 20.40 10.71
N ARG A 318 12.83 19.48 11.19
CA ARG A 318 14.00 18.93 10.46
C ARG A 318 13.90 17.41 10.24
N SER A 319 12.93 16.76 10.86
CA SER A 319 12.69 15.32 10.82
C SER A 319 11.20 15.03 10.99
N GLU A 320 10.76 13.82 10.63
CA GLU A 320 9.39 13.38 10.92
C GLU A 320 9.10 13.43 12.43
N LYS A 321 10.10 13.15 13.28
CA LYS A 321 9.96 13.25 14.73
C LYS A 321 9.57 14.66 15.17
N ASP A 322 10.23 15.70 14.64
CA ASP A 322 9.86 17.09 14.94
C ASP A 322 8.43 17.42 14.46
N LEU A 323 7.97 16.83 13.35
CA LEU A 323 6.61 16.97 12.84
C LEU A 323 5.58 16.34 13.80
N PHE A 324 5.80 15.09 14.22
CA PHE A 324 4.92 14.42 15.19
C PHE A 324 4.91 15.16 16.54
N GLU A 325 6.06 15.57 17.06
CA GLU A 325 6.16 16.33 18.31
C GLU A 325 5.46 17.70 18.22
N THR A 326 5.57 18.40 17.08
CA THR A 326 4.85 19.67 16.81
C THR A 326 3.33 19.50 16.82
N LEU A 327 2.85 18.29 16.50
CA LEU A 327 1.43 17.93 16.52
C LEU A 327 1.00 17.25 17.84
N ASP A 328 1.78 17.34 18.92
CA ASP A 328 1.55 16.64 20.19
C ASP A 328 1.35 15.11 20.03
N LEU A 329 2.17 14.46 19.21
CA LEU A 329 2.20 13.00 19.07
C LEU A 329 3.57 12.45 19.46
N GLU A 330 3.59 11.27 20.09
CA GLU A 330 4.77 10.42 20.07
C GLU A 330 5.14 10.04 18.62
N TYR A 331 6.43 9.85 18.32
CA TYR A 331 6.85 9.49 16.96
C TYR A 331 6.32 8.10 16.56
N ILE A 332 5.59 8.05 15.46
CA ILE A 332 4.94 6.83 14.98
C ILE A 332 5.83 6.15 13.92
N GLU A 333 6.33 4.96 14.25
CA GLU A 333 7.13 4.16 13.33
C GLU A 333 6.34 3.77 12.06
N PRO A 334 6.97 3.74 10.87
CA PRO A 334 6.30 3.48 9.58
C PRO A 334 5.39 2.24 9.56
N GLU A 335 5.80 1.16 10.24
CA GLU A 335 5.11 -0.12 10.37
C GLU A 335 3.72 0.00 11.03
N LEU A 336 3.49 1.05 11.83
CA LEU A 336 2.24 1.27 12.55
C LEU A 336 1.24 2.15 11.79
N ARG A 337 1.66 2.80 10.69
CA ARG A 337 0.91 3.89 10.02
C ARG A 337 -0.22 3.40 9.11
N GLU A 338 -1.17 2.65 9.66
CA GLU A 338 -2.29 2.02 8.93
C GLU A 338 -3.68 2.43 9.44
N ASP A 339 -3.79 3.45 10.30
CA ASP A 339 -5.05 3.91 10.93
C ASP A 339 -5.77 2.78 11.70
N ARG A 340 -5.03 2.16 12.63
CA ARG A 340 -5.46 1.01 13.44
C ARG A 340 -5.37 1.26 14.94
N GLY A 341 -5.32 2.54 15.35
CA GLY A 341 -5.22 2.98 16.73
C GLY A 341 -3.87 3.60 17.11
N GLU A 342 -2.95 3.75 16.15
CA GLU A 342 -1.60 4.28 16.39
C GLU A 342 -1.61 5.77 16.75
N ILE A 343 -2.57 6.54 16.21
CA ILE A 343 -2.73 7.96 16.51
C ILE A 343 -3.15 8.13 17.97
N GLU A 344 -4.21 7.44 18.39
CA GLU A 344 -4.76 7.48 19.75
C GLU A 344 -3.78 6.92 20.80
N ALA A 345 -2.90 6.00 20.39
CA ALA A 345 -1.81 5.50 21.22
C ALA A 345 -0.68 6.54 21.35
N ALA A 346 -0.27 7.19 20.25
CA ALA A 346 0.75 8.23 20.25
C ALA A 346 0.34 9.50 21.02
N GLU A 347 -0.95 9.86 20.98
CA GLU A 347 -1.52 10.91 21.85
C GLU A 347 -1.32 10.63 23.34
N LYS A 348 -1.51 9.37 23.72
CA LYS A 348 -1.44 8.90 25.12
C LYS A 348 -0.03 8.49 25.54
N LYS A 349 0.96 8.61 24.64
CA LYS A 349 2.34 8.13 24.81
C LYS A 349 2.37 6.66 25.23
N ALA A 350 1.57 5.87 24.51
CA ALA A 350 1.27 4.48 24.78
C ALA A 350 1.46 3.62 23.51
N LEU A 351 2.34 4.03 22.60
CA LEU A 351 2.73 3.19 21.46
C LEU A 351 3.36 1.88 21.93
N PRO A 352 3.17 0.77 21.19
CA PRO A 352 3.83 -0.48 21.51
C PRO A 352 5.33 -0.37 21.24
N ARG A 353 6.16 -0.94 22.12
CA ARG A 353 7.56 -1.19 21.79
C ARG A 353 7.62 -2.25 20.70
N LEU A 354 8.15 -1.88 19.53
CA LEU A 354 8.41 -2.82 18.44
C LEU A 354 9.65 -3.68 18.72
N VAL A 355 9.69 -4.85 18.11
CA VAL A 355 10.88 -5.71 18.08
C VAL A 355 11.86 -5.17 17.04
N THR A 356 13.15 -5.10 17.39
CA THR A 356 14.21 -4.62 16.49
C THR A 356 15.24 -5.70 16.20
N MET A 357 16.18 -5.44 15.30
CA MET A 357 17.27 -6.37 15.00
C MET A 357 18.20 -6.60 16.21
N GLU A 358 18.29 -5.66 17.14
CA GLU A 358 19.04 -5.81 18.41
C GLU A 358 18.35 -6.79 19.39
N ASP A 359 17.03 -6.93 19.31
CA ASP A 359 16.27 -7.93 20.08
C ASP A 359 16.41 -9.35 19.51
N MET A 360 16.87 -9.50 18.26
CA MET A 360 17.02 -10.79 17.58
C MET A 360 18.24 -11.56 18.09
N ARG A 361 17.99 -12.52 18.99
CA ARG A 361 19.04 -13.34 19.62
C ARG A 361 19.45 -14.59 18.83
N GLY A 362 18.84 -14.86 17.69
CA GLY A 362 19.12 -16.03 16.85
C GLY A 362 17.96 -16.37 15.92
N ILE A 363 18.15 -17.39 15.09
CA ILE A 363 17.13 -17.92 14.17
C ILE A 363 16.71 -19.31 14.68
N LEU A 364 15.41 -19.64 14.58
CA LEU A 364 14.86 -20.91 15.08
C LEU A 364 14.58 -21.95 13.99
N HIS A 365 14.39 -21.52 12.74
CA HIS A 365 14.03 -22.38 11.61
C HIS A 365 15.08 -22.21 10.51
N CYS A 366 15.91 -23.23 10.31
CA CYS A 366 16.96 -23.25 9.30
C CYS A 366 17.12 -24.66 8.73
N HIS A 367 17.28 -24.76 7.41
CA HIS A 367 17.59 -25.99 6.70
C HIS A 367 19.07 -26.01 6.32
N SER A 368 19.71 -27.16 6.44
CA SER A 368 21.11 -27.38 6.12
C SER A 368 21.23 -28.39 4.96
N THR A 369 22.46 -28.68 4.52
CA THR A 369 22.72 -29.74 3.52
C THR A 369 22.34 -31.16 3.99
N TYR A 370 21.80 -31.32 5.20
CA TYR A 370 21.17 -32.58 5.62
C TYR A 370 19.79 -32.80 4.96
N SER A 371 19.07 -31.74 4.55
CA SER A 371 17.82 -31.82 3.79
C SER A 371 17.87 -31.01 2.48
N ASP A 372 17.18 -29.87 2.39
CA ASP A 372 17.09 -29.01 1.19
C ASP A 372 17.88 -27.69 1.31
N GLY A 373 18.62 -27.50 2.41
CA GLY A 373 19.50 -26.36 2.63
C GLY A 373 20.76 -26.38 1.74
N ARG A 374 21.32 -25.19 1.50
CA ARG A 374 22.49 -24.99 0.62
C ARG A 374 23.82 -24.85 1.36
N SER A 375 23.80 -24.79 2.68
CA SER A 375 24.97 -24.61 3.54
C SER A 375 25.05 -25.73 4.56
N SER A 376 26.27 -26.16 4.86
CA SER A 376 26.53 -27.13 5.91
C SER A 376 26.25 -26.55 7.29
N LEU A 377 25.98 -27.42 8.27
CA LEU A 377 25.76 -27.06 9.66
C LEU A 377 26.88 -26.14 10.20
N ILE A 378 28.15 -26.43 9.87
CA ILE A 378 29.31 -25.66 10.31
C ILE A 378 29.30 -24.26 9.69
N GLU A 379 29.13 -24.12 8.38
CA GLU A 379 29.07 -22.81 7.71
C GLU A 379 27.94 -21.92 8.28
N MET A 380 26.77 -22.52 8.55
CA MET A 380 25.64 -21.80 9.15
C MET A 380 25.94 -21.38 10.59
N ALA A 381 26.62 -22.21 11.36
CA ALA A 381 27.01 -21.91 12.74
C ALA A 381 28.13 -20.86 12.82
N GLU A 382 29.07 -20.86 11.88
CA GLU A 382 30.08 -19.80 11.74
C GLU A 382 29.44 -18.47 11.35
N ALA A 383 28.55 -18.45 10.35
CA ALA A 383 27.80 -17.26 9.95
C ALA A 383 26.93 -16.70 11.09
N ALA A 384 26.19 -17.55 11.81
CA ALA A 384 25.40 -17.14 12.98
C ALA A 384 26.28 -16.61 14.12
N THR A 385 27.47 -17.18 14.31
CA THR A 385 28.45 -16.67 15.29
C THR A 385 29.00 -15.30 14.88
N ALA A 386 29.29 -15.09 13.59
CA ALA A 386 29.78 -13.82 13.04
C ALA A 386 28.72 -12.70 13.12
N TRP A 387 27.44 -13.03 12.92
CA TRP A 387 26.31 -12.13 13.18
C TRP A 387 26.12 -11.82 14.69
N GLY A 388 26.68 -12.65 15.58
CA GLY A 388 26.61 -12.46 17.03
C GLY A 388 25.42 -13.15 17.72
N ALA A 389 24.71 -14.02 17.00
CA ALA A 389 23.60 -14.82 17.53
C ALA A 389 24.01 -15.65 18.75
N LYS A 390 23.04 -15.90 19.63
CA LYS A 390 23.18 -16.76 20.81
C LYS A 390 22.67 -18.17 20.55
N TYR A 391 21.78 -18.34 19.57
CA TYR A 391 21.31 -19.65 19.13
C TYR A 391 21.06 -19.73 17.61
N LEU A 392 21.09 -20.97 17.11
CA LEU A 392 20.71 -21.35 15.75
C LEU A 392 19.89 -22.64 15.85
N GLY A 393 18.61 -22.61 15.49
CA GLY A 393 17.76 -23.81 15.41
C GLY A 393 17.80 -24.42 14.02
N LEU A 394 18.18 -25.70 13.94
CA LEU A 394 17.99 -26.47 12.71
C LEU A 394 16.61 -27.14 12.71
N SER A 395 16.01 -27.23 11.53
CA SER A 395 14.65 -27.76 11.31
C SER A 395 14.61 -28.49 9.96
N ASP A 396 15.68 -29.25 9.68
CA ASP A 396 15.81 -30.07 8.47
C ASP A 396 14.67 -31.10 8.38
N HIS A 397 14.08 -31.23 7.18
CA HIS A 397 12.82 -31.95 7.00
C HIS A 397 12.87 -33.42 7.49
N SER A 398 11.78 -33.88 8.10
CA SER A 398 11.61 -35.30 8.46
C SER A 398 11.30 -36.24 7.27
N ALA A 399 11.49 -37.54 7.47
CA ALA A 399 11.33 -38.62 6.46
C ALA A 399 10.02 -38.64 5.65
N SER A 400 8.94 -37.99 6.12
CA SER A 400 7.69 -37.84 5.36
C SER A 400 7.83 -36.90 4.16
N ALA A 401 8.72 -35.90 4.22
CA ALA A 401 8.97 -34.94 3.14
C ALA A 401 10.00 -35.49 2.13
N ARG A 402 9.71 -36.65 1.53
CA ARG A 402 10.62 -37.34 0.59
C ARG A 402 11.05 -36.50 -0.62
N TYR A 403 10.25 -35.49 -1.00
CA TYR A 403 10.56 -34.57 -2.09
C TYR A 403 11.62 -33.51 -1.73
N ALA A 404 11.92 -33.32 -0.44
CA ALA A 404 12.86 -32.33 0.09
C ALA A 404 14.06 -32.98 0.81
N GLY A 405 14.40 -34.24 0.46
CA GLY A 405 15.54 -34.94 1.05
C GLY A 405 15.37 -35.32 2.52
N GLY A 406 14.13 -35.48 3.00
CA GLY A 406 13.83 -35.65 4.43
C GLY A 406 14.62 -36.75 5.15
N LEU A 407 15.14 -36.41 6.33
CA LEU A 407 16.10 -37.19 7.10
C LEU A 407 15.51 -38.52 7.59
N SER A 408 16.32 -39.58 7.46
CA SER A 408 16.10 -40.83 8.21
C SER A 408 16.45 -40.64 9.70
N GLU A 409 15.98 -41.54 10.57
CA GLU A 409 16.40 -41.55 11.98
C GLU A 409 17.91 -41.67 12.16
N GLU A 410 18.60 -42.40 11.28
CA GLU A 410 20.05 -42.54 11.30
C GLU A 410 20.73 -41.21 10.95
N THR A 411 20.29 -40.57 9.87
CA THR A 411 20.77 -39.25 9.43
C THR A 411 20.55 -38.18 10.49
N LEU A 412 19.39 -38.18 11.16
CA LEU A 412 19.08 -37.27 12.26
C LEU A 412 20.01 -37.47 13.45
N ARG A 413 20.35 -38.72 13.80
CA ARG A 413 21.33 -39.02 14.87
C ARG A 413 22.74 -38.56 14.49
N MET A 414 23.14 -38.66 13.22
CA MET A 414 24.41 -38.10 12.73
C MET A 414 24.45 -36.58 12.88
N GLN A 415 23.42 -35.87 12.40
CA GLN A 415 23.30 -34.42 12.57
C GLN A 415 23.36 -34.03 14.06
N TRP A 416 22.64 -34.74 14.93
CA TRP A 416 22.64 -34.46 16.36
C TRP A 416 24.01 -34.65 17.03
N ALA A 417 24.82 -35.60 16.56
CA ALA A 417 26.18 -35.78 17.03
C ALA A 417 27.10 -34.62 16.59
N GLU A 418 26.93 -34.12 15.36
CA GLU A 418 27.64 -32.93 14.87
C GLU A 418 27.23 -31.66 15.65
N ILE A 419 25.93 -31.48 15.90
CA ILE A 419 25.38 -30.41 16.77
C ILE A 419 26.02 -30.47 18.16
N ASP A 420 26.13 -31.64 18.78
CA ASP A 420 26.77 -31.80 20.10
C ASP A 420 28.28 -31.53 20.05
N ALA A 421 28.96 -31.94 18.97
CA ALA A 421 30.38 -31.68 18.78
C ALA A 421 30.68 -30.17 18.62
N TRP A 422 29.83 -29.43 17.91
CA TRP A 422 29.89 -27.97 17.86
C TRP A 422 29.62 -27.36 19.23
N ASN A 423 28.49 -27.73 19.85
CA ASN A 423 28.04 -27.18 21.13
C ASN A 423 28.99 -27.44 22.30
N LYS A 424 29.84 -28.47 22.22
CA LYS A 424 30.90 -28.73 23.21
C LYS A 424 32.11 -27.80 23.04
N LYS A 425 32.33 -27.28 21.83
CA LYS A 425 33.45 -26.37 21.48
C LYS A 425 33.05 -24.89 21.60
N SER A 426 31.87 -24.52 21.09
CA SER A 426 31.40 -23.14 21.08
C SER A 426 30.95 -22.67 22.47
N LYS A 427 31.32 -21.43 22.81
CA LYS A 427 30.89 -20.73 24.04
C LYS A 427 29.94 -19.56 23.76
N THR A 428 29.74 -19.23 22.50
CA THR A 428 29.04 -18.01 22.03
C THR A 428 27.72 -18.30 21.34
N LEU A 429 27.63 -19.43 20.62
CA LEU A 429 26.47 -19.88 19.87
C LEU A 429 26.06 -21.29 20.27
N ARG A 430 24.79 -21.47 20.66
CA ARG A 430 24.16 -22.78 20.91
C ARG A 430 23.32 -23.21 19.70
N ILE A 431 23.70 -24.30 19.03
CA ILE A 431 22.84 -24.92 18.03
C ILE A 431 21.74 -25.73 18.75
N LEU A 432 20.48 -25.55 18.34
CA LEU A 432 19.31 -26.26 18.85
C LEU A 432 18.95 -27.39 17.87
N LYS A 433 18.64 -28.56 18.42
CA LYS A 433 18.21 -29.75 17.67
C LYS A 433 16.71 -29.66 17.39
N GLY A 434 16.34 -29.60 16.12
CA GLY A 434 14.97 -29.77 15.63
C GLY A 434 14.93 -30.76 14.45
N ALA A 435 13.75 -30.93 13.86
CA ALA A 435 13.41 -31.73 12.68
C ALA A 435 11.98 -31.36 12.21
#